data_AF-A0A378YW03-F1
#
_entry.id   AF-A0A378YW03-F1
#
_cell.length_a   1.000
_cell.length_b   1.000
_cell.length_c   1.000
_cell.angle_alpha   90.00
_cell.angle_beta   90.00
_cell.angle_gamma   90.00
#
_symmetry.space_group_name_H-M   'P 1'
#
loop_
_entity.id
_entity.type
_entity.pdbx_description
1 polymer ?
#
loop_
_entity_poly.entity_id
_entity_poly.type
_entity_poly.pdbx_seq_one_letter_code
_entity_poly.pdbx_strand_id
1 'polypeptide(L)'
;MQPLTPTMTRTVSAPPDVSVCHAQSPADRGPADDFAFFREPLRRDRVLRDQWSAAAGNGAPSGMWSRFVHDVGERFFKGSRKQRVMDALVLSLDLLPERRRADALGCLLADGVEGRAAVEEFWPYVGMDRIPEVDKGRVCRLLREYEIGR
;
A
#
# COMPACT_ATOMS: atom_id res chain seq x y z
N MET A 1 15.26 -62.76 -43.77
CA MET A 1 13.82 -62.51 -43.55
C MET A 1 13.50 -62.75 -42.08
N GLN A 2 12.73 -61.85 -41.47
CA GLN A 2 12.54 -61.68 -40.02
C GLN A 2 11.84 -62.85 -39.30
N PRO A 3 12.05 -62.99 -37.97
CA PRO A 3 11.31 -63.91 -37.11
C PRO A 3 10.15 -63.26 -36.33
N LEU A 4 9.14 -64.11 -36.06
CA LEU A 4 8.38 -64.38 -34.81
C LEU A 4 7.70 -63.25 -34.01
N THR A 5 6.47 -63.59 -33.60
CA THR A 5 5.38 -62.92 -32.85
C THR A 5 5.66 -62.71 -31.32
N PRO A 6 4.66 -62.38 -30.45
CA PRO A 6 4.17 -61.05 -30.04
C PRO A 6 4.30 -60.81 -28.51
N THR A 7 3.66 -59.74 -28.00
CA THR A 7 3.39 -59.40 -26.58
C THR A 7 4.41 -58.51 -25.87
N MET A 8 3.97 -57.29 -25.50
CA MET A 8 4.03 -56.74 -24.13
C MET A 8 3.17 -55.47 -24.06
N THR A 9 1.98 -55.59 -23.46
CA THR A 9 1.22 -54.45 -22.93
C THR A 9 1.97 -53.94 -21.72
N ARG A 10 2.51 -52.72 -21.80
CA ARG A 10 3.06 -52.01 -20.64
C ARG A 10 2.28 -50.72 -20.46
N THR A 11 1.31 -50.75 -19.54
CA THR A 11 0.71 -49.56 -18.95
C THR A 11 1.79 -48.81 -18.20
N VAL A 12 2.24 -47.67 -18.73
CA VAL A 12 3.09 -46.72 -18.00
C VAL A 12 2.16 -45.76 -17.28
N SER A 13 2.12 -45.92 -15.96
CA SER A 13 1.52 -44.97 -15.02
C SER A 13 2.20 -43.61 -15.16
N ALA A 14 1.39 -42.55 -15.27
CA ALA A 14 1.85 -41.16 -15.35
C ALA A 14 2.71 -40.77 -14.14
N PRO A 15 3.74 -39.91 -14.30
CA PRO A 15 4.42 -39.30 -13.17
C PRO A 15 3.48 -38.29 -12.47
N PRO A 16 3.49 -38.21 -11.13
CA PRO A 16 2.76 -37.18 -10.44
C PRO A 16 3.39 -35.83 -10.73
N ASP A 17 2.52 -34.90 -11.13
CA ASP A 17 2.72 -33.46 -11.23
C ASP A 17 3.44 -32.94 -9.98
N VAL A 18 4.77 -32.76 -10.05
CA VAL A 18 5.50 -32.07 -8.99
C VAL A 18 5.27 -30.59 -9.22
N SER A 19 4.17 -30.16 -8.61
CA SER A 19 3.84 -28.81 -8.18
C SER A 19 5.02 -27.86 -8.36
N VAL A 20 4.94 -27.10 -9.45
CA VAL A 20 5.70 -25.86 -9.60
C VAL A 20 5.36 -25.05 -8.36
N CYS A 21 6.31 -24.94 -7.43
CA CYS A 21 6.30 -23.89 -6.43
C CYS A 21 6.01 -22.61 -7.21
N HIS A 22 4.82 -22.08 -7.04
CA HIS A 22 4.43 -20.79 -7.59
C HIS A 22 5.33 -19.77 -6.89
N ALA A 23 6.53 -19.59 -7.43
CA ALA A 23 7.36 -18.44 -7.16
C ALA A 23 6.52 -17.28 -7.67
N GLN A 24 5.74 -16.69 -6.77
CA GLN A 24 4.94 -15.52 -7.05
C GLN A 24 5.87 -14.52 -7.72
N SER A 25 5.55 -14.19 -8.97
CA SER A 25 6.31 -13.26 -9.77
C SER A 25 6.47 -11.97 -8.94
N PRO A 26 7.67 -11.35 -8.87
CA PRO A 26 7.87 -10.12 -8.09
C PRO A 26 6.94 -8.97 -8.53
N ALA A 27 6.29 -9.09 -9.70
CA ALA A 27 5.30 -8.16 -10.21
C ALA A 27 3.92 -8.20 -9.52
N ASP A 28 3.61 -9.22 -8.71
CA ASP A 28 2.36 -9.29 -7.92
C ASP A 28 2.47 -8.64 -6.54
N ARG A 29 3.66 -8.16 -6.16
CA ARG A 29 3.86 -7.33 -4.97
C ARG A 29 3.60 -5.88 -5.33
N GLY A 30 2.50 -5.34 -4.83
CA GLY A 30 2.24 -3.89 -4.95
C GLY A 30 3.33 -3.09 -4.23
N PRO A 31 3.52 -1.80 -4.56
CA PRO A 31 4.56 -0.94 -3.99
C PRO A 31 4.49 -0.81 -2.46
N ALA A 32 3.36 -1.18 -1.85
CA ALA A 32 3.21 -1.26 -0.40
C ALA A 32 4.20 -2.24 0.26
N ASP A 33 4.66 -3.28 -0.44
CA ASP A 33 5.58 -4.27 0.10
C ASP A 33 6.99 -3.71 0.32
N ASP A 34 7.40 -2.70 -0.47
CA ASP A 34 8.66 -1.96 -0.27
C ASP A 34 8.68 -1.19 1.07
N PHE A 35 7.50 -0.98 1.65
CA PHE A 35 7.30 -0.31 2.93
C PHE A 35 6.82 -1.26 4.04
N ALA A 36 7.02 -2.58 3.88
CA ALA A 36 6.68 -3.56 4.91
C ALA A 36 7.31 -3.23 6.27
N PHE A 37 8.55 -2.71 6.27
CA PHE A 37 9.26 -2.28 7.49
C PHE A 37 8.55 -1.17 8.28
N PHE A 38 7.68 -0.39 7.63
CA PHE A 38 6.84 0.64 8.26
C PHE A 38 5.42 0.12 8.50
N ARG A 39 4.83 -0.54 7.51
CA ARG A 39 3.47 -1.08 7.54
C ARG A 39 3.28 -2.14 8.61
N GLU A 40 4.24 -3.02 8.82
CA GLU A 40 4.15 -4.06 9.84
C GLU A 40 4.14 -3.49 11.27
N PRO A 41 5.07 -2.61 11.67
CA PRO A 41 4.95 -1.87 12.92
C PRO A 41 3.63 -1.13 13.04
N LEU A 42 3.17 -0.45 11.99
CA LEU A 42 1.91 0.28 12.03
C LEU A 42 0.69 -0.62 12.25
N ARG A 43 0.68 -1.85 11.72
CA ARG A 43 -0.39 -2.83 11.99
C ARG A 43 -0.42 -3.29 13.44
N ARG A 44 0.75 -3.49 14.05
CA ARG A 44 0.90 -4.06 15.41
C ARG A 44 0.83 -3.00 16.50
N ASP A 45 1.33 -1.79 16.23
CA ASP A 45 1.43 -0.69 17.19
C ASP A 45 0.15 0.17 17.13
N ARG A 46 -0.72 -0.05 18.11
CA ARG A 46 -1.94 0.74 18.26
C ARG A 46 -1.63 2.21 18.58
N VAL A 47 -0.59 2.48 19.37
CA VAL A 47 -0.23 3.85 19.77
C VAL A 47 0.19 4.66 18.55
N LEU A 48 1.01 4.08 17.67
CA LEU A 48 1.43 4.73 16.43
C LEU A 48 0.23 5.05 15.51
N ARG A 49 -0.73 4.13 15.37
CA ARG A 49 -1.96 4.39 14.60
C ARG A 49 -2.85 5.45 15.24
N ASP A 50 -2.97 5.46 16.57
CA ASP A 50 -3.76 6.44 17.29
C ASP A 50 -3.13 7.84 17.15
N GLN A 51 -1.79 7.94 17.18
CA GLN A 51 -1.05 9.18 16.88
C GLN A 51 -1.29 9.65 15.45
N TRP A 52 -1.22 8.76 14.46
CA TRP A 52 -1.52 9.11 13.08
C TRP A 52 -2.97 9.58 12.91
N SER A 53 -3.93 8.85 13.47
CA SER A 53 -5.35 9.19 13.48
C SER A 53 -5.62 10.55 14.13
N ALA A 54 -4.96 10.85 15.25
CA ALA A 54 -5.08 12.13 15.93
C ALA A 54 -4.48 13.28 15.10
N ALA A 55 -3.30 13.06 14.52
CA ALA A 55 -2.65 14.03 13.65
C ALA A 55 -3.51 14.35 12.41
N ALA A 56 -4.04 13.32 11.74
CA ALA A 56 -4.94 13.47 10.60
C ALA A 56 -6.23 14.23 10.98
N GLY A 57 -6.84 13.88 12.12
CA GLY A 57 -8.08 14.51 12.59
C GLY A 57 -7.95 16.00 12.95
N ASN A 58 -6.73 16.51 13.17
CA ASN A 58 -6.47 17.93 13.39
C ASN A 58 -6.11 18.69 12.10
N GLY A 59 -5.94 17.98 10.98
CA GLY A 59 -5.61 18.57 9.68
C GLY A 59 -4.14 18.92 9.48
N ALA A 60 -3.73 19.06 8.21
CA ALA A 60 -2.38 19.45 7.79
C ALA A 60 -1.87 20.81 8.29
N PRO A 61 -2.68 21.89 8.43
CA PRO A 61 -2.16 23.15 8.98
C PRO A 61 -1.85 23.05 10.48
N SER A 62 -2.16 21.92 11.14
CA SER A 62 -1.82 21.71 12.55
C SER A 62 -0.36 21.27 12.71
N GLY A 63 0.31 21.78 13.75
CA GLY A 63 1.65 21.32 14.14
C GLY A 63 1.71 19.83 14.49
N MET A 64 0.56 19.18 14.73
CA MET A 64 0.49 17.74 15.01
C MET A 64 0.79 16.87 13.79
N TRP A 65 0.30 17.25 12.60
CA TRP A 65 0.60 16.52 11.37
C TRP A 65 2.10 16.58 11.03
N SER A 66 2.67 17.79 11.00
CA SER A 66 4.09 18.00 10.73
C SER A 66 4.98 17.25 11.73
N ARG A 67 4.64 17.30 13.03
CA ARG A 67 5.36 16.55 14.06
C ARG A 67 5.27 15.04 13.85
N PHE A 68 4.08 14.52 13.54
CA PHE A 68 3.92 13.10 13.27
C PHE A 68 4.77 12.64 12.08
N VAL A 69 4.75 13.38 10.97
CA VAL A 69 5.56 13.08 9.78
C VAL A 69 7.06 13.10 10.13
N HIS A 70 7.51 14.10 10.90
CA HIS A 70 8.88 14.19 11.38
C HIS A 70 9.26 12.97 12.24
N ASP A 71 8.44 12.61 13.22
CA ASP A 71 8.72 11.51 14.15
C ASP A 71 8.74 10.15 13.42
N VAL A 72 7.87 9.95 12.43
CA VAL A 72 7.91 8.78 11.54
C VAL A 72 9.19 8.78 10.70
N GLY A 73 9.57 9.94 10.18
CA GLY A 73 10.80 10.14 9.42
C GLY A 73 12.05 9.71 10.20
N GLU A 74 12.19 10.21 11.42
CA GLU A 74 13.30 9.87 12.31
C GLU A 74 13.31 8.40 12.74
N ARG A 75 12.12 7.83 13.01
CA ARG A 75 12.00 6.46 13.53
C ARG A 75 12.20 5.40 12.45
N PHE A 76 11.64 5.60 11.26
CA PHE A 76 11.55 4.55 10.22
C PHE A 76 12.33 4.89 8.95
N PHE A 77 12.55 6.16 8.66
CA PHE A 77 13.10 6.64 7.38
C PHE A 77 14.37 7.46 7.56
N LYS A 78 15.17 7.16 8.59
CA LYS A 78 16.36 7.94 8.96
C LYS A 78 17.29 8.13 7.75
N GLY A 79 17.63 9.39 7.46
CA GLY A 79 18.47 9.78 6.32
C GLY A 79 17.80 9.69 4.94
N SER A 80 16.53 9.30 4.87
CA SER A 80 15.74 9.34 3.64
C SER A 80 15.10 10.72 3.45
N ARG A 81 14.69 11.00 2.21
CA ARG A 81 13.91 12.19 1.88
C ARG A 81 12.49 12.07 2.43
N LYS A 82 11.87 13.21 2.75
CA LYS A 82 10.46 13.32 3.17
C LYS A 82 9.50 12.60 2.21
N GLN A 83 9.78 12.61 0.90
CA GLN A 83 9.02 11.88 -0.11
C GLN A 83 8.75 10.42 0.30
N ARG A 84 9.78 9.69 0.73
CA ARG A 84 9.66 8.27 1.12
C ARG A 84 8.72 8.06 2.31
N VAL A 85 8.60 9.06 3.19
CA VAL A 85 7.64 9.04 4.28
C VAL A 85 6.22 9.21 3.74
N MET A 86 6.02 10.15 2.80
CA MET A 86 4.72 10.39 2.18
C MET A 86 4.22 9.18 1.38
N ASP A 87 5.10 8.58 0.57
CA ASP A 87 4.82 7.37 -0.20
C ASP A 87 4.30 6.25 0.72
N ALA A 88 5.03 6.01 1.81
CA ALA A 88 4.67 5.01 2.81
C ALA A 88 3.34 5.30 3.50
N LEU A 89 3.03 6.57 3.79
CA LEU A 89 1.77 6.98 4.42
C LEU A 89 0.59 6.81 3.46
N VAL A 90 0.73 7.20 2.19
CA VAL A 90 -0.32 7.00 1.17
C VAL A 90 -0.64 5.51 1.02
N LEU A 91 0.39 4.69 0.82
CA LEU A 91 0.25 3.23 0.69
C LEU A 91 -0.26 2.55 1.97
N SER A 92 -0.35 3.29 3.09
CA SER A 92 -0.80 2.80 4.38
C SER A 92 -2.12 3.34 4.87
N LEU A 93 -2.86 4.09 4.05
CA LEU A 93 -4.16 4.63 4.40
C LEU A 93 -5.15 3.54 4.85
N ASP A 94 -5.04 2.32 4.31
CA ASP A 94 -5.86 1.17 4.69
C ASP A 94 -5.74 0.80 6.18
N LEU A 95 -4.60 1.12 6.80
CA LEU A 95 -4.30 0.80 8.20
C LEU A 95 -4.89 1.80 9.20
N LEU A 96 -5.38 2.95 8.73
CA LEU A 96 -6.14 3.89 9.56
C LEU A 96 -7.59 3.42 9.74
N PRO A 97 -8.24 3.81 10.87
CA PRO A 97 -9.68 3.72 11.01
C PRO A 97 -10.39 4.40 9.83
N GLU A 98 -11.44 3.77 9.29
CA GLU A 98 -12.11 4.24 8.06
C GLU A 98 -12.50 5.71 8.10
N ARG A 99 -13.08 6.15 9.23
CA ARG A 99 -13.49 7.55 9.50
C ARG A 99 -12.34 8.59 9.46
N ARG A 100 -11.08 8.15 9.39
CA ARG A 100 -9.89 9.02 9.34
C ARG A 100 -9.17 8.99 8.00
N ARG A 101 -9.54 8.09 7.09
CA ARG A 101 -8.82 7.94 5.81
C ARG A 101 -8.95 9.19 4.94
N ALA A 102 -10.13 9.80 4.88
CA ALA A 102 -10.35 11.05 4.16
C ALA A 102 -9.61 12.24 4.79
N ASP A 103 -9.55 12.31 6.13
CA ASP A 103 -8.78 13.34 6.85
C ASP A 103 -7.28 13.20 6.56
N ALA A 104 -6.75 11.98 6.63
CA ALA A 104 -5.35 11.70 6.36
C ALA A 104 -4.97 11.98 4.91
N LEU A 105 -5.84 11.62 3.95
CA LEU A 105 -5.65 11.98 2.54
C LEU A 105 -5.62 13.50 2.35
N GLY A 106 -6.53 14.22 2.98
CA GLY A 106 -6.52 15.69 2.96
C GLY A 106 -5.23 16.26 3.54
N CYS A 107 -4.69 15.65 4.61
CA CYS A 107 -3.42 16.08 5.16
C CYS A 107 -2.25 15.83 4.21
N LEU A 108 -2.20 14.67 3.57
CA LEU A 108 -1.18 14.33 2.57
C LEU A 108 -1.21 15.31 1.39
N LEU A 109 -2.39 15.58 0.83
CA LEU A 109 -2.54 16.53 -0.28
C LEU A 109 -2.12 17.96 0.08
N ALA A 110 -2.43 18.39 1.31
CA ALA A 110 -2.04 19.71 1.79
C ALA A 110 -0.55 19.81 2.19
N ASP A 111 0.16 18.69 2.34
CA ASP A 111 1.56 18.65 2.78
C ASP A 111 2.56 18.83 1.62
N GLY A 112 2.54 20.04 1.07
CA GLY A 112 3.57 20.51 0.14
C GLY A 112 3.57 19.79 -1.20
N VAL A 113 4.75 19.76 -1.84
CA VAL A 113 4.92 19.10 -3.14
C VAL A 113 5.05 17.59 -2.94
N GLU A 114 5.70 17.17 -1.86
CA GLU A 114 5.98 15.76 -1.61
C GLU A 114 4.70 14.95 -1.34
N GLY A 115 3.77 15.50 -0.55
CA GLY A 115 2.51 14.84 -0.26
C GLY A 115 1.61 14.74 -1.48
N ARG A 116 1.55 15.78 -2.32
CA ARG A 116 0.84 15.74 -3.61
C ARG A 116 1.43 14.69 -4.55
N ALA A 117 2.76 14.70 -4.74
CA ALA A 117 3.44 13.75 -5.61
C ALA A 117 3.21 12.30 -5.15
N ALA A 118 3.26 12.03 -3.84
CA ALA A 118 2.98 10.70 -3.31
C ALA A 118 1.55 10.24 -3.59
N VAL A 119 0.56 11.13 -3.42
CA VAL A 119 -0.84 10.79 -3.72
C VAL A 119 -1.01 10.56 -5.21
N GLU A 120 -0.43 11.41 -6.07
CA GLU A 120 -0.48 11.23 -7.52
C GLU A 120 0.10 9.88 -7.97
N GLU A 121 1.26 9.52 -7.44
CA GLU A 121 1.96 8.27 -7.80
C GLU A 121 1.22 7.03 -7.29
N PHE A 122 0.74 7.07 -6.04
CA PHE A 122 0.25 5.86 -5.36
C PHE A 122 -1.27 5.73 -5.29
N TRP A 123 -2.04 6.77 -5.67
CA TRP A 123 -3.51 6.69 -5.71
C TRP A 123 -4.04 5.52 -6.56
N PRO A 124 -3.45 5.16 -7.72
CA PRO A 124 -3.89 3.99 -8.48
C PRO A 124 -3.86 2.66 -7.71
N TYR A 125 -3.01 2.55 -6.69
CA TYR A 125 -2.88 1.34 -5.86
C TYR A 125 -3.77 1.37 -4.61
N VAL A 126 -4.11 2.56 -4.12
CA VAL A 126 -4.99 2.75 -2.96
C VAL A 126 -6.45 2.76 -3.42
N GLY A 127 -6.78 3.65 -4.35
CA GLY A 127 -8.09 3.77 -4.97
C GLY A 127 -9.23 4.15 -4.02
N MET A 128 -10.40 4.36 -4.63
CA MET A 128 -11.64 4.69 -3.92
C MET A 128 -12.20 3.54 -3.09
N ASP A 129 -11.78 2.31 -3.35
CA ASP A 129 -12.26 1.10 -2.65
C ASP A 129 -11.84 1.07 -1.17
N ARG A 130 -10.80 1.82 -0.80
CA ARG A 130 -10.33 1.95 0.58
C ARG A 130 -11.03 3.07 1.33
N ILE A 131 -11.88 3.86 0.68
CA ILE A 131 -12.60 4.99 1.28
C ILE A 131 -14.04 4.57 1.59
N PRO A 132 -14.54 4.80 2.82
CA PRO A 132 -15.93 4.48 3.15
C PRO A 132 -16.89 5.33 2.31
N GLU A 133 -18.05 4.76 1.95
CA GLU A 133 -19.00 5.37 1.01
C GLU A 133 -19.37 6.82 1.37
N VAL A 134 -19.56 7.08 2.68
CA VAL A 134 -19.88 8.42 3.22
C VAL A 134 -18.83 9.48 2.89
N ASP A 135 -17.57 9.08 2.73
CA ASP A 135 -16.45 10.00 2.46
C ASP A 135 -16.05 10.05 0.98
N LYS A 136 -16.57 9.16 0.13
CA LYS A 136 -16.18 9.12 -1.29
C LYS A 136 -16.41 10.45 -2.00
N GLY A 137 -17.57 11.10 -1.78
CA GLY A 137 -17.86 12.42 -2.36
C GLY A 137 -16.86 13.50 -1.92
N ARG A 138 -16.40 13.44 -0.66
CA ARG A 138 -15.37 14.35 -0.13
C ARG A 138 -14.01 14.07 -0.76
N VAL A 139 -13.62 12.81 -0.87
CA VAL A 139 -12.35 12.41 -1.50
C VAL A 139 -12.32 12.79 -2.98
N CYS A 140 -13.39 12.57 -3.74
CA CYS A 140 -13.47 13.02 -5.13
C CYS A 140 -13.26 14.54 -5.27
N ARG A 141 -13.85 15.33 -4.35
CA ARG A 141 -13.65 16.78 -4.34
C ARG A 141 -12.20 17.15 -4.08
N LEU A 142 -11.56 16.50 -3.09
CA LEU A 142 -10.15 16.71 -2.77
C LEU A 142 -9.24 16.37 -3.96
N LEU A 143 -9.40 15.21 -4.58
CA LEU A 143 -8.58 14.82 -5.73
C LEU A 143 -8.72 15.80 -6.89
N ARG A 144 -9.94 16.28 -7.16
CA ARG A 144 -10.18 17.30 -8.19
C ARG A 144 -9.55 18.64 -7.84
N GLU A 145 -9.64 19.09 -6.60
CA GLU A 145 -9.05 20.35 -6.12
C GLU A 145 -7.53 20.37 -6.29
N TYR A 146 -6.90 19.22 -6.07
CA TYR A 146 -5.45 19.02 -6.19
C TYR A 146 -5.02 18.45 -7.55
N GLU A 147 -5.94 18.36 -8.52
CA GLU A 147 -5.71 17.89 -9.89
C GLU A 147 -5.10 16.48 -10.01
N ILE A 148 -5.34 15.61 -9.01
CA ILE A 148 -4.85 14.23 -9.00
C ILE A 148 -5.66 13.34 -9.96
N GLY A 149 -4.97 12.52 -10.76
CA GLY A 149 -5.58 11.47 -11.58
C GLY A 149 -6.29 11.98 -12.83
N ARG A 150 -5.81 13.08 -13.41
CA ARG A 150 -6.19 13.52 -14.76
C ARG A 150 -5.65 12.60 -15.84
#